data_AF-A0A1H4FS38-F1
#
_entry.id   AF-A0A1H4FS38-F1
#
_cell.length_a   1.000
_cell.length_b   1.000
_cell.length_c   1.000
_cell.angle_alpha   90.00
_cell.angle_beta   90.00
_cell.angle_gamma   90.00
#
_symmetry.space_group_name_H-M   'P 1'
#
loop_
_entity.id
_entity.type
_entity.pdbx_description
1 polymer ?
#
loop_
_entity_poly.entity_id
_entity_poly.type
_entity_poly.pdbx_seq_one_letter_code
_entity_poly.pdbx_strand_id
1 'polypeptide(L)'
;MLYELGAREGQFLTVSLRPDNQSADFNVYIPGKGPGDEALFTSATGGSEYRGQLYVTGDHTVSVFLNRNAAREGQTANFDIVLGIE
;
A
#
# COMPACT_ATOMS: atom_id res chain seq x y z
N MET A 1 -6.87 2.85 5.57
CA MET A 1 -7.75 2.93 4.38
C MET A 1 -7.34 1.84 3.41
N LEU A 2 -8.29 1.18 2.74
CA LEU A 2 -8.01 0.10 1.78
C LEU A 2 -8.41 0.55 0.36
N TYR A 3 -7.58 0.22 -0.61
CA TYR A 3 -7.83 0.38 -2.04
C TYR A 3 -7.67 -0.97 -2.73
N GLU A 4 -8.60 -1.31 -3.61
CA GLU A 4 -8.54 -2.55 -4.39
C GLU A 4 -8.30 -2.23 -5.86
N LEU A 5 -7.34 -2.91 -6.47
CA LEU A 5 -6.95 -2.70 -7.86
C LEU A 5 -6.99 -4.03 -8.60
N GLY A 6 -7.96 -4.17 -9.52
CA GLY A 6 -8.01 -5.30 -10.44
C GLY A 6 -6.87 -5.24 -11.44
N ALA A 7 -6.03 -6.27 -11.45
CA ALA A 7 -4.87 -6.35 -12.33
C ALA A 7 -4.60 -7.78 -12.79
N ARG A 8 -3.82 -7.93 -13.86
CA ARG A 8 -3.40 -9.21 -14.41
C ARG A 8 -1.94 -9.50 -14.13
N GLU A 9 -1.61 -10.78 -14.12
CA GLU A 9 -0.23 -11.23 -14.14
C GLU A 9 0.55 -10.56 -15.28
N GLY A 10 1.75 -10.10 -14.96
CA GLY A 10 2.65 -9.41 -15.88
C GLY A 10 2.51 -7.89 -15.89
N GLN A 11 1.40 -7.33 -15.39
CA GLN A 11 1.22 -5.88 -15.26
C GLN A 11 2.08 -5.30 -14.13
N PHE A 12 2.35 -4.00 -14.18
CA PHE A 12 3.04 -3.28 -13.11
C PHE A 12 2.05 -2.50 -12.26
N LEU A 13 2.14 -2.66 -10.94
CA LEU A 13 1.48 -1.78 -9.99
C LEU A 13 2.45 -0.68 -9.55
N THR A 14 1.99 0.57 -9.62
CA THR A 14 2.67 1.73 -9.06
C THR A 14 1.88 2.30 -7.88
N VAL A 15 2.58 2.63 -6.79
CA VAL A 15 2.02 3.33 -5.63
C VAL A 15 2.95 4.46 -5.25
N SER A 16 2.42 5.67 -5.04
CA SER A 16 3.16 6.80 -4.46
C SER A 16 2.29 7.43 -3.37
N LEU A 17 2.82 7.49 -2.14
CA LEU A 17 2.14 8.05 -0.98
C LEU A 17 2.84 9.34 -0.54
N ARG A 18 2.07 10.42 -0.36
CA ARG A 18 2.57 11.71 0.14
C ARG A 18 1.71 12.17 1.32
N PRO A 19 2.08 11.80 2.55
CA PRO A 19 1.35 12.19 3.75
C PRO A 19 1.91 13.46 4.38
N ASP A 20 1.06 14.20 5.09
CA ASP A 20 1.48 15.30 5.97
C ASP A 20 2.08 14.81 7.30
N ASN A 21 1.88 13.52 7.61
CA ASN A 21 2.48 12.81 8.74
C ASN A 21 3.29 11.61 8.23
N GLN A 22 4.61 11.65 8.41
CA GLN A 22 5.54 10.60 7.96
C GLN A 22 5.39 9.26 8.70
N SER A 23 4.54 9.19 9.72
CA SER A 23 4.13 7.92 10.33
C SER A 23 3.10 7.16 9.49
N ALA A 24 2.58 7.75 8.42
CA ALA A 24 1.68 7.08 7.48
C ALA A 24 2.48 6.26 6.47
N ASP A 25 2.13 4.98 6.40
CA ASP A 25 2.73 3.96 5.55
C ASP A 25 1.66 3.27 4.70
N PHE A 26 2.10 2.50 3.70
CA PHE A 26 1.26 1.58 2.98
C PHE A 26 1.87 0.18 2.85
N ASN A 27 0.99 -0.80 2.70
CA ASN A 27 1.33 -2.16 2.28
C ASN A 27 0.60 -2.50 0.99
N VAL A 28 1.24 -3.30 0.15
CA VAL A 28 0.64 -3.91 -1.04
C VAL A 28 0.44 -5.39 -0.78
N TYR A 29 -0.73 -5.92 -1.11
CA TYR A 29 -1.07 -7.32 -0.98
C TYR A 29 -1.50 -7.91 -2.32
N ILE A 30 -1.11 -9.16 -2.56
CA ILE A 30 -1.60 -9.95 -3.69
C ILE A 30 -3.07 -10.37 -3.46
N PRO A 31 -3.78 -10.80 -4.52
CA PRO A 31 -5.15 -11.29 -4.40
C PRO A 31 -5.27 -12.40 -3.37
N GLY A 32 -6.29 -12.29 -2.51
CA GLY A 32 -6.54 -13.23 -1.42
C GLY A 32 -5.72 -13.01 -0.14
N LYS A 33 -4.79 -12.04 -0.12
CA LYS A 33 -4.11 -11.58 1.11
C LYS A 33 -4.57 -10.17 1.48
N GLY A 34 -4.48 -9.83 2.77
CA GLY A 34 -4.82 -8.50 3.27
C GLY A 34 -4.12 -8.11 4.57
N PRO A 35 -4.57 -7.05 5.25
CA PRO A 35 -4.03 -6.65 6.54
C PRO A 35 -4.01 -7.80 7.56
N GLY A 36 -2.83 -8.15 8.05
CA GLY A 36 -2.60 -9.30 8.92
C GLY A 36 -1.85 -10.45 8.24
N ASP A 37 -1.89 -10.50 6.90
CA ASP A 37 -1.08 -11.40 6.11
C ASP A 37 0.28 -10.78 5.73
N GLU A 38 1.13 -11.58 5.11
CA GLU A 38 2.37 -11.12 4.48
C GLU A 38 2.06 -10.22 3.28
N ALA A 39 2.62 -9.01 3.30
CA ALA A 39 2.54 -8.05 2.21
C ALA A 39 3.54 -8.39 1.11
N LEU A 40 3.17 -8.11 -0.14
CA LEU A 40 4.09 -8.08 -1.29
C LEU A 40 5.14 -6.98 -1.13
N PHE A 41 4.73 -5.82 -0.60
CA PHE A 41 5.60 -4.68 -0.34
C PHE A 41 5.11 -3.91 0.89
N THR A 42 6.05 -3.30 1.62
CA THR A 42 5.76 -2.38 2.73
C THR A 42 6.60 -1.12 2.61
N SER A 43 5.96 0.06 2.68
CA SER A 43 6.66 1.35 2.62
C SER A 43 7.48 1.63 3.88
N ALA A 44 7.09 1.03 5.01
CA ALA A 44 7.73 1.24 6.31
C ALA A 44 9.24 0.93 6.30
N THR A 45 9.68 0.08 5.36
CA THR A 45 11.10 -0.19 5.09
C THR A 45 11.49 0.03 3.63
N GLY A 46 10.54 0.10 2.71
CA GLY A 46 10.77 0.22 1.26
C GLY A 46 10.71 1.63 0.68
N GLY A 47 10.37 2.64 1.48
CA GLY A 47 10.18 4.02 1.01
C GLY A 47 8.74 4.29 0.56
N SER A 48 8.42 5.56 0.30
CA SER A 48 7.04 6.03 0.02
C SER A 48 6.59 5.83 -1.43
N GLU A 49 7.39 5.14 -2.25
CA GLU A 49 7.09 4.83 -3.65
C GLU A 49 7.34 3.34 -3.92
N TYR A 50 6.50 2.75 -4.76
CA TYR A 50 6.61 1.37 -5.21
C TYR A 50 6.30 1.27 -6.69
N ARG A 51 7.09 0.49 -7.42
CA ARG A 51 6.76 -0.03 -8.74
C ARG A 51 7.21 -1.48 -8.81
N GLY A 52 6.28 -2.41 -9.01
CA GLY A 52 6.62 -3.83 -9.10
C GLY A 52 5.68 -4.60 -10.01
N GLN A 53 6.22 -5.62 -10.66
CA GLN A 53 5.48 -6.51 -11.54
C GLN A 53 4.62 -7.47 -10.71
N LEU A 54 3.36 -7.59 -11.08
CA LEU A 54 2.39 -8.47 -10.43
C LEU A 54 2.49 -9.87 -11.04
N TYR A 55 2.55 -10.89 -10.18
CA TYR A 55 2.66 -12.29 -10.59
C TYR A 55 1.37 -13.09 -10.35
N VAL A 56 0.30 -12.42 -9.91
CA VAL A 56 -1.02 -13.04 -9.68
C VAL A 56 -2.07 -12.18 -10.36
N THR A 57 -3.05 -12.79 -11.02
CA THR A 57 -4.21 -12.07 -11.55
C THR A 57 -5.29 -11.95 -10.48
N GLY A 58 -5.90 -10.77 -10.34
CA GLY A 58 -7.00 -10.50 -9.42
C GLY A 58 -6.89 -9.13 -8.75
N ASP A 59 -7.69 -8.94 -7.72
CA ASP A 59 -7.75 -7.69 -6.97
C ASP A 59 -6.61 -7.62 -5.94
N HIS A 60 -5.68 -6.70 -6.18
CA HIS A 60 -4.59 -6.40 -5.24
C HIS A 60 -5.06 -5.34 -4.25
N THR A 61 -4.67 -5.49 -2.99
CA THR A 61 -5.06 -4.54 -1.94
C THR A 61 -3.89 -3.62 -1.60
N VAL A 62 -4.12 -2.31 -1.59
CA VAL A 62 -3.21 -1.33 -0.98
C VAL A 62 -3.83 -0.83 0.32
N SER A 63 -3.17 -1.09 1.44
CA SER A 63 -3.60 -0.60 2.76
C SER A 63 -2.73 0.56 3.19
N VAL A 64 -3.33 1.73 3.42
CA VAL A 64 -2.68 2.91 4.01
C VAL A 64 -3.01 2.98 5.50
N PHE A 65 -2.01 3.11 6.35
CA PHE A 65 -2.15 3.06 7.81
C PHE A 65 -1.12 3.94 8.51
N LEU A 66 -1.38 4.31 9.77
CA LEU A 66 -0.36 4.88 10.65
C LEU A 66 0.43 3.76 11.32
N ASN A 67 1.74 3.95 11.47
CA ASN A 67 2.55 3.06 12.29
C ASN A 67 1.97 2.92 13.71
N ARG A 68 2.32 1.82 14.38
CA ARG A 68 1.68 1.44 15.65
C ARG A 68 1.82 2.50 16.74
N ASN A 69 2.92 3.26 16.76
CA ASN A 69 3.13 4.29 17.77
C ASN A 69 2.18 5.47 17.54
N ALA A 70 2.18 6.05 16.34
CA ALA A 70 1.32 7.17 15.98
C ALA A 70 -0.17 6.82 16.13
N ALA A 71 -0.56 5.60 15.76
CA ALA A 71 -1.93 5.11 15.94
C ALA A 71 -2.35 5.05 17.42
N ARG A 72 -1.47 4.60 18.32
CA ARG A 72 -1.75 4.56 19.77
C ARG A 72 -1.87 5.93 20.40
N GLU A 73 -1.12 6.90 19.87
CA GLU A 73 -1.17 8.30 20.27
C GLU A 73 -2.39 9.05 19.70
N GLY A 74 -3.22 8.39 18.87
CA GLY A 74 -4.39 9.02 18.26
C GLY A 74 -4.04 10.08 17.22
N GLN A 75 -2.84 10.01 16.64
CA GLN A 75 -2.46 10.91 15.55
C GLN A 75 -3.32 10.68 14.32
N THR A 76 -3.31 11.67 13.42
CA THR A 76 -3.97 11.60 12.11
C THR A 76 -2.96 11.93 11.00
N ALA A 77 -3.33 11.62 9.76
CA ALA A 77 -2.59 11.99 8.56
C ALA A 77 -3.58 12.34 7.45
N ASN A 78 -3.40 13.50 6.83
CA ASN A 78 -3.93 13.76 5.49
C ASN A 78 -2.88 13.30 4.48
N PHE A 79 -3.31 12.79 3.34
CA PHE A 79 -2.37 12.28 2.34
C PHE A 79 -2.93 12.35 0.94
N ASP A 80 -2.02 12.51 -0.02
CA ASP A 80 -2.26 12.22 -1.42
C ASP A 80 -1.71 10.82 -1.75
N ILE A 81 -2.45 10.06 -2.55
CA ILE A 81 -2.00 8.77 -3.06
C ILE A 81 -2.23 8.69 -4.56
N VAL A 82 -1.22 8.19 -5.28
CA VAL A 82 -1.32 7.85 -6.69
C VAL A 82 -1.20 6.34 -6.84
N LEU A 83 -2.15 5.76 -7.55
CA LEU A 83 -2.21 4.33 -7.84
C LEU A 83 -2.32 4.15 -9.36
N GLY A 84 -1.61 3.17 -9.90
CA GLY A 84 -1.59 2.90 -11.34
C GLY A 84 -1.35 1.42 -11.64
N ILE A 85 -2.01 0.93 -12.69
CA ILE A 85 -1.80 -0.39 -13.26
C ILE A 85 -1.40 -0.20 -14.72
N GLU A 86 -0.25 -0.75 -15.10
CA GLU A 86 0.30 -0.77 -16.47
C GLU A 86 0.31 -2.20 -17.02
#